data_AF-A0A954N329-F1
#
_entry.id   AF-A0A954N329-F1
#
_cell.length_a   1.000
_cell.length_b   1.000
_cell.length_c   1.000
_cell.angle_alpha   90.00
_cell.angle_beta   90.00
_cell.angle_gamma   90.00
#
_symmetry.space_group_name_H-M   'P 1'
#
loop_
_entity.id
_entity.type
_entity.pdbx_description
1 polymer ?
#
loop_
_entity_poly.entity_id
_entity_poly.type
_entity_poly.pdbx_seq_one_letter_code
_entity_poly.pdbx_strand_id
1 'polypeptide(L)' 'QEAGDFRDALVEGHTDWSLMYELSDVVQGKAIGRKTAESVTLFKSVGLAIEDVAMGVQLYQWAVEDGLGIELPIG' A
#
# COMPACT_ATOMS: atom_id res chain seq x y z
N GLN A 1 -3.05 0.99 -17.96
CA GLN A 1 -3.00 -0.02 -16.89
C GLN A 1 -1.96 0.44 -15.90
N GLU A 2 -2.27 0.39 -14.62
CA GLU A 2 -1.35 0.69 -13.53
C GLU A 2 -0.29 -0.42 -13.41
N ALA A 3 0.90 -0.10 -12.90
CA ALA A 3 2.08 -0.98 -12.86
C ALA A 3 2.64 -1.40 -14.24
N GLY A 4 2.75 -0.44 -15.18
CA GLY A 4 3.35 -0.66 -16.50
C GLY A 4 4.78 -1.23 -16.47
N ASP A 5 5.52 -1.01 -15.38
CA ASP A 5 6.88 -1.54 -15.17
C ASP A 5 6.96 -3.07 -15.17
N PHE A 6 5.85 -3.78 -14.93
CA PHE A 6 5.81 -5.25 -14.96
C PHE A 6 5.29 -5.82 -16.27
N ARG A 7 4.70 -4.99 -17.12
CA ARG A 7 4.02 -5.45 -18.33
C ARG A 7 4.96 -6.28 -19.21
N ASP A 8 6.16 -5.78 -19.45
CA ASP A 8 7.10 -6.42 -20.35
C ASP A 8 7.60 -7.75 -19.74
N ALA A 9 7.91 -7.79 -18.44
CA ALA A 9 8.29 -9.02 -17.74
C ALA A 9 7.18 -10.09 -17.71
N LEU A 10 5.91 -9.69 -17.64
CA LEU A 10 4.77 -10.61 -17.74
C LEU A 10 4.57 -11.14 -19.16
N VAL A 11 4.69 -10.26 -20.17
CA VAL A 11 4.58 -10.64 -21.59
C VAL A 11 5.69 -11.59 -22.02
N GLU A 12 6.91 -11.34 -21.54
CA GLU A 12 8.09 -12.17 -21.80
C GLU A 12 8.11 -13.47 -20.98
N GLY A 13 7.17 -13.65 -20.04
CA GLY A 13 7.04 -14.86 -19.22
C GLY A 13 8.11 -14.98 -18.13
N HIS A 14 8.76 -13.88 -17.75
CA HIS A 14 9.72 -13.85 -16.65
C HIS A 14 9.05 -13.91 -15.27
N THR A 15 7.77 -13.56 -15.18
CA THR A 15 6.96 -13.63 -13.97
C THR A 15 5.50 -13.86 -14.31
N ASP A 16 4.69 -14.16 -13.30
CA ASP A 16 3.23 -14.28 -13.37
C ASP A 16 2.58 -13.61 -12.16
N TRP A 17 1.36 -13.07 -12.31
CA TRP A 17 0.63 -12.42 -11.23
C TRP A 17 0.34 -13.37 -10.05
N SER A 18 0.15 -14.67 -10.31
CA SER A 18 -0.09 -15.68 -9.27
C SER A 18 1.12 -15.92 -8.35
N LEU A 19 2.30 -15.45 -8.74
CA LEU A 19 3.51 -15.51 -7.91
C LEU A 19 3.64 -14.32 -6.96
N MET A 20 2.75 -13.33 -7.08
CA MET A 20 2.74 -12.11 -6.28
C MET A 20 1.64 -12.17 -5.22
N TYR A 21 1.84 -11.44 -4.13
CA TYR A 21 0.87 -11.32 -3.05
C TYR A 21 0.49 -9.87 -2.85
N GLU A 22 -0.77 -9.62 -2.54
CA GLU A 22 -1.23 -8.30 -2.11
C GLU A 22 -0.60 -7.91 -0.78
N LEU A 23 -0.35 -6.62 -0.58
CA LEU A 23 0.21 -6.12 0.69
C LEU A 23 -0.70 -6.47 1.88
N SER A 24 -2.02 -6.44 1.67
CA SER A 24 -3.00 -6.76 2.70
C SER A 24 -2.90 -8.20 3.19
N ASP A 25 -2.53 -9.15 2.34
CA ASP A 25 -2.34 -10.56 2.74
C ASP A 25 -1.08 -10.75 3.57
N VAL A 26 -0.02 -9.97 3.29
CA VAL A 26 1.19 -9.96 4.12
C VAL A 26 0.89 -9.37 5.49
N VAL A 27 0.19 -8.23 5.55
CA VAL A 27 -0.20 -7.56 6.81
C VAL A 27 -1.10 -8.46 7.67
N GLN A 28 -2.00 -9.22 7.06
CA GLN A 28 -2.88 -10.17 7.76
C GLN A 28 -2.18 -11.50 8.12
N GLY A 29 -0.92 -11.71 7.71
CA GLY A 29 -0.19 -12.96 7.91
C GLY A 29 -0.68 -14.13 7.05
N LYS A 30 -1.47 -13.87 6.01
CA LYS A 30 -1.96 -14.87 5.04
C LYS A 30 -0.89 -15.26 4.01
N ALA A 31 0.03 -14.35 3.72
CA ALA A 31 1.17 -14.59 2.85
C ALA A 31 2.47 -14.41 3.62
N ILE A 32 3.41 -15.35 3.45
CA ILE A 32 4.76 -15.19 3.99
C ILE A 32 5.50 -14.22 3.06
N GLY A 33 5.86 -13.04 3.59
CA GLY A 33 6.70 -12.07 2.89
C GLY A 33 8.13 -12.59 2.72
N ARG A 34 9.08 -12.06 3.49
CA ARG A 34 10.48 -12.50 3.44
C ARG A 34 10.68 -13.81 4.20
N LYS A 35 11.09 -14.87 3.51
CA LYS A 35 11.32 -16.21 4.10
C LYS A 35 12.68 -16.36 4.79
N THR A 36 13.74 -15.81 4.21
CA THR A 36 15.12 -15.88 4.75
C THR A 36 15.82 -14.52 4.66
N ALA A 37 16.92 -14.34 5.39
CA ALA A 37 17.68 -13.09 5.39
C ALA A 37 18.29 -12.78 4.00
N GLU A 38 18.65 -13.81 3.25
CA GLU A 38 19.29 -13.75 1.93
C GLU A 38 18.27 -13.51 0.80
N SER A 39 16.97 -13.65 1.09
CA SER A 39 15.91 -13.45 0.10
C SER A 39 15.87 -12.00 -0.38
N VAL A 40 15.90 -11.81 -1.70
CA VAL A 40 15.60 -10.52 -2.33
C VAL A 40 14.09 -10.46 -2.59
N THR A 41 13.42 -9.44 -2.06
CA THR A 41 11.97 -9.23 -2.18
C THR A 41 11.69 -7.91 -2.88
N LEU A 42 10.74 -7.90 -3.81
CA LEU A 42 10.28 -6.69 -4.49
C LEU A 42 8.88 -6.33 -4.00
N PHE A 43 8.71 -5.08 -3.57
CA PHE A 43 7.40 -4.48 -3.34
C PHE A 43 7.16 -3.41 -4.40
N LYS A 44 5.98 -3.43 -5.02
CA LYS A 44 5.54 -2.42 -5.97
C LYS A 44 4.16 -1.93 -5.56
N SER A 45 4.00 -0.60 -5.59
CA SER A 45 2.72 0.07 -5.43
C SER A 45 2.57 1.15 -6.49
N VAL A 46 1.32 1.51 -6.76
CA VAL A 46 0.90 2.68 -7.55
C VAL A 46 0.15 3.71 -6.69
N GLY A 47 -0.01 3.42 -5.39
CA GLY A 47 -0.85 4.17 -4.45
C GLY A 47 -2.32 3.77 -4.54
N LEU A 48 -2.99 3.70 -3.40
CA LEU A 48 -4.45 3.50 -3.33
C LEU A 48 -5.08 4.64 -2.54
N ALA A 49 -6.17 5.23 -3.07
CA ALA A 49 -6.86 6.34 -2.40
C ALA A 49 -7.32 6.03 -0.96
N ILE A 50 -7.52 4.75 -0.63
CA ILE A 50 -7.87 4.32 0.73
C ILE A 50 -6.75 4.58 1.74
N GLU A 51 -5.49 4.55 1.28
CA GLU A 51 -4.31 4.82 2.12
C GLU A 51 -4.34 6.29 2.59
N ASP A 52 -4.66 7.21 1.68
CA ASP A 52 -4.78 8.64 1.97
C ASP A 52 -5.94 8.93 2.93
N VAL A 53 -7.11 8.33 2.69
CA VAL A 53 -8.30 8.52 3.54
C VAL A 53 -8.04 7.97 4.95
N ALA A 54 -7.47 6.77 5.07
CA ALA A 54 -7.17 6.17 6.37
C ALA A 54 -6.19 7.04 7.16
N MET A 55 -5.14 7.54 6.52
CA MET A 55 -4.19 8.47 7.14
C MET A 55 -4.88 9.78 7.56
N GLY A 56 -5.69 10.36 6.68
CA GLY A 56 -6.40 11.62 6.93
C GLY A 56 -7.32 11.54 8.13
N VAL A 57 -8.08 10.45 8.28
CA VAL A 57 -8.95 10.23 9.45
C VAL A 57 -8.11 10.14 10.73
N GLN A 58 -7.02 9.38 10.73
CA GLN A 58 -6.17 9.22 11.91
C GLN A 58 -5.52 10.54 12.33
N LEU A 59 -4.98 11.29 11.38
CA LEU A 59 -4.38 12.60 11.63
C LEU A 59 -5.41 13.60 12.15
N TYR A 60 -6.61 13.59 11.59
CA TYR A 60 -7.70 14.46 12.03
C TYR A 60 -8.10 14.15 13.48
N GLN A 61 -8.24 12.87 13.84
CA GLN A 61 -8.57 12.46 15.21
C GLN A 61 -7.53 12.94 16.21
N TRP A 62 -6.24 12.73 15.93
CA TRP A 62 -5.16 13.22 16.79
C TRP A 62 -5.15 14.74 16.90
N ALA A 63 -5.36 15.46 15.79
CA ALA A 63 -5.41 16.92 15.82
C ALA A 63 -6.54 17.43 16.72
N VAL A 64 -7.72 16.80 16.68
CA VAL A 64 -8.85 17.15 17.55
C VAL A 64 -8.54 16.85 19.02
N GLU A 65 -7.95 15.68 19.32
CA GLU A 65 -7.56 15.29 20.68
C GLU A 65 -6.51 16.24 21.30
N ASP A 66 -5.57 16.70 20.49
CA ASP A 66 -4.47 17.59 20.91
C ASP A 66 -4.84 19.08 20.83
N GLY A 67 -6.08 19.42 20.42
CA GLY A 67 -6.52 20.81 20.29
C GLY A 67 -5.81 21.60 19.18
N LEU A 68 -5.37 20.91 18.12
CA LEU A 68 -4.68 21.46 16.96
C LEU A 68 -5.66 21.80 15.83
N GLY A 69 -5.35 22.86 15.07
CA GLY A 69 -6.12 23.28 13.89
C GLY A 69 -7.07 24.45 14.15
N ILE A 70 -7.88 24.78 13.15
CA ILE A 70 -8.93 25.82 13.21
C ILE A 70 -10.21 25.30 12.56
N GLU A 71 -11.35 25.54 13.19
CA GLU A 71 -12.65 25.28 12.55
C GLU A 71 -12.89 26.32 11.46
N LEU A 72 -13.28 25.84 10.29
CA LEU A 72 -13.66 26.69 9.17
C LEU A 72 -15.19 26.72 9.04
N PRO A 73 -15.81 27.87 8.72
CA PRO A 73 -17.23 27.92 8.45
C PRO A 73 -17.55 27.02 7.26
N ILE A 74 -18.63 26.24 7.38
CA ILE A 74 -19.22 25.57 6.23
C ILE A 74 -19.98 26.65 5.45
N GLY A 75 -19.54 26.90 4.21
CA GLY A 75 -20.24 27.78 3.28
C GLY A 75 -21.57 27.22 2.79
#